data_AF-A0A2M6YWI5-F1
#
_entry.id   AF-A0A2M6YWI5-F1
#
_cell.length_a   1.000
_cell.length_b   1.000
_cell.length_c   1.000
_cell.angle_alpha   90.00
_cell.angle_beta   90.00
_cell.angle_gamma   90.00
#
_symmetry.space_group_name_H-M   'P 1'
#
loop_
_entity.id
_entity.type
_entity.pdbx_description
1 polymer ?
#
loop_
_entity_poly.entity_id
_entity_poly.type
_entity_poly.pdbx_seq_one_letter_code
_entity_poly.pdbx_strand_id
1 'polypeptide(L)'
;MPVEGEEAEGGGKIEESAAVEFDLGEARKNWSVYLIPDLDEYSHAEKFVKMHCGEIFEYELSSWDEHEENWPADRSYEAFKKWFDFEIHDMVVDLCEIEIDREEV
;
A
#
# COMPACT_ATOMS: atom_id res chain seq x y z
N MET A 1 3.67 57.14 32.96
CA MET A 1 3.71 55.66 32.89
C MET A 1 3.64 55.14 34.32
N PRO A 2 2.86 54.08 34.64
CA PRO A 2 3.08 52.68 34.20
C PRO A 2 1.83 52.08 33.52
N VAL A 3 1.91 51.38 32.38
CA VAL A 3 2.09 49.92 32.16
C VAL A 3 1.64 48.99 33.29
N GLU A 4 0.48 48.35 33.10
CA GLU A 4 0.23 47.00 33.63
C GLU A 4 -0.50 46.21 32.54
N GLY A 5 0.22 45.23 32.00
CA GLY A 5 -0.38 44.12 31.28
C GLY A 5 -0.84 43.10 32.32
N GLU A 6 -1.93 42.40 31.99
CA GLU A 6 -2.29 41.16 32.66
C GLU A 6 -2.50 40.12 31.56
N GLU A 7 -1.59 39.14 31.56
CA GLU A 7 -1.70 37.89 30.82
C GLU A 7 -2.79 37.03 31.47
N ALA A 8 -3.65 36.41 30.65
CA ALA A 8 -4.30 35.16 31.03
C ALA A 8 -4.75 34.42 29.76
N GLU A 9 -3.85 33.58 29.27
CA GLU A 9 -4.09 32.19 28.88
C GLU A 9 -5.57 31.77 28.77
N GLY A 10 -6.05 31.64 27.54
CA GLY A 10 -7.31 30.98 27.23
C GLY A 10 -7.04 29.95 26.15
N GLY A 11 -6.58 28.77 26.56
CA GLY A 11 -6.24 27.65 25.70
C GLY A 11 -7.32 27.43 24.64
N GLY A 12 -6.95 27.74 23.39
CA GLY A 12 -7.69 27.32 22.21
C GLY A 12 -7.64 25.80 22.18
N LYS A 13 -8.73 25.21 22.67
CA LYS A 13 -9.08 23.80 22.62
C LYS A 13 -8.51 23.16 21.36
N ILE A 14 -7.53 22.27 21.54
CA ILE A 14 -7.13 21.36 20.47
C ILE A 14 -8.39 20.61 20.03
N GLU A 15 -8.83 20.92 18.83
CA GLU A 15 -9.95 20.26 18.20
C GLU A 15 -9.44 18.86 17.88
N GLU A 16 -9.86 17.92 18.73
CA GLU A 16 -9.67 16.49 18.55
C GLU A 16 -10.10 16.14 17.12
N SER A 17 -9.10 15.99 16.26
CA SER A 17 -9.27 15.57 14.87
C SER A 17 -10.05 14.27 14.91
N ALA A 18 -11.31 14.32 14.46
CA ALA A 18 -12.16 13.15 14.36
C ALA A 18 -11.36 12.06 13.64
N ALA A 19 -11.03 11.00 14.36
CA ALA A 19 -10.45 9.82 13.77
C ALA A 19 -11.48 9.32 12.75
N VAL A 20 -11.13 9.43 11.47
CA VAL A 20 -11.91 8.83 10.41
C VAL A 20 -11.85 7.33 10.68
N GLU A 21 -12.97 6.74 11.08
CA GLU A 21 -13.13 5.29 11.18
C GLU A 21 -12.90 4.72 9.78
N PHE A 22 -11.69 4.23 9.54
CA PHE A 22 -11.29 3.64 8.27
C PHE A 22 -11.74 2.18 8.28
N ASP A 23 -12.83 1.89 7.57
CA ASP A 23 -13.30 0.52 7.40
C ASP A 23 -12.30 -0.26 6.54
N LEU A 24 -11.67 -1.27 7.13
CA LEU A 24 -10.72 -2.15 6.43
C LEU A 24 -11.38 -2.89 5.27
N GLY A 25 -12.70 -3.08 5.29
CA GLY A 25 -13.46 -3.67 4.19
C GLY A 25 -13.51 -2.76 2.97
N GLU A 26 -13.71 -1.46 3.14
CA GLU A 26 -13.65 -0.46 2.06
C GLU A 26 -12.24 -0.34 1.47
N ALA A 27 -11.21 -0.41 2.32
CA ALA A 27 -9.81 -0.39 1.87
C ALA A 27 -9.44 -1.57 0.97
N ARG A 28 -9.97 -2.76 1.29
CA ARG A 28 -9.75 -4.00 0.53
C ARG A 28 -10.38 -4.01 -0.85
N LYS A 29 -11.33 -3.10 -1.12
CA LYS A 29 -11.93 -2.99 -2.47
C LYS A 29 -10.95 -2.49 -3.52
N ASN A 30 -9.84 -1.87 -3.11
CA ASN A 30 -8.88 -1.24 -4.01
C ASN A 30 -7.52 -1.96 -4.02
N TRP A 31 -7.50 -3.26 -3.67
CA TRP A 31 -6.29 -4.08 -3.73
C TRP A 31 -5.99 -4.52 -5.15
N SER A 32 -4.73 -4.41 -5.55
CA SER A 32 -4.21 -5.01 -6.77
C SER A 32 -4.08 -6.52 -6.61
N VAL A 33 -4.38 -7.27 -7.66
CA VAL A 33 -4.27 -8.74 -7.70
C VAL A 33 -3.30 -9.14 -8.80
N TYR A 34 -2.31 -9.94 -8.43
CA TYR A 34 -1.26 -10.40 -9.35
C TYR A 34 -1.38 -11.91 -9.54
N LEU A 35 -1.46 -12.36 -10.79
CA LEU A 35 -1.43 -13.79 -11.13
C LEU A 35 0.00 -14.31 -11.04
N ILE A 36 0.18 -15.39 -10.29
CA ILE A 36 1.45 -16.10 -10.14
C ILE A 36 1.34 -17.51 -10.75
N PRO A 37 2.46 -18.17 -11.07
CA PRO A 37 2.44 -19.56 -11.51
C PRO A 37 1.74 -20.47 -10.50
N ASP A 38 1.19 -21.59 -10.97
CA ASP A 38 0.68 -22.65 -10.10
C ASP A 38 1.85 -23.25 -9.31
N LEU A 39 1.79 -23.13 -7.98
CA LEU A 39 2.85 -23.52 -7.06
C LEU A 39 2.24 -24.40 -5.98
N ASP A 40 2.79 -25.61 -5.84
CA ASP A 40 2.24 -26.65 -4.97
C ASP A 40 2.27 -26.31 -3.46
N GLU A 41 3.09 -25.33 -3.06
CA GLU A 41 3.26 -24.96 -1.66
C GLU A 41 3.21 -23.44 -1.47
N TYR A 42 2.54 -23.01 -0.39
CA TYR A 42 2.50 -21.61 0.02
C TYR A 42 3.90 -20.98 0.14
N SER A 43 4.88 -21.75 0.63
CA SER A 43 6.26 -21.26 0.77
C SER A 43 6.95 -20.99 -0.57
N HIS A 44 6.52 -21.65 -1.66
CA HIS A 44 7.00 -21.35 -3.01
C HIS A 44 6.35 -20.06 -3.53
N ALA A 45 5.05 -19.86 -3.28
CA ALA A 45 4.37 -18.61 -3.62
C ALA A 45 5.00 -17.40 -2.90
N GLU A 46 5.28 -17.52 -1.59
CA GLU A 46 5.97 -16.46 -0.85
C GLU A 46 7.37 -16.16 -1.41
N LYS A 47 8.13 -17.19 -1.82
CA LYS A 47 9.44 -16.99 -2.47
C LYS A 47 9.30 -16.29 -3.81
N PHE A 48 8.27 -16.61 -4.58
CA PHE A 48 7.97 -15.97 -5.85
C PHE A 48 7.67 -14.48 -5.63
N VAL A 49 6.74 -14.15 -4.71
CA VAL A 49 6.44 -12.77 -4.33
C VAL A 49 7.70 -12.05 -3.84
N LYS A 50 8.53 -12.69 -3.02
CA LYS A 50 9.80 -12.10 -2.57
C LYS A 50 10.77 -11.79 -3.72
N MET A 51 10.83 -12.65 -4.74
CA MET A 51 11.70 -12.44 -5.91
C MET A 51 11.20 -11.30 -6.80
N HIS A 52 9.87 -11.18 -6.92
CA HIS A 52 9.21 -10.20 -7.77
C HIS A 52 8.73 -8.95 -7.02
N CYS A 53 9.03 -8.83 -5.72
CA CYS A 53 8.52 -7.72 -4.90
C CYS A 53 8.99 -6.36 -5.39
N GLY A 54 10.16 -6.26 -6.02
CA GLY A 54 10.64 -5.03 -6.64
C GLY A 54 9.74 -4.57 -7.79
N GLU A 55 9.37 -5.49 -8.71
CA GLU A 55 8.46 -5.20 -9.82
C GLU A 55 7.07 -4.80 -9.32
N ILE A 56 6.54 -5.52 -8.32
CA ILE A 56 5.25 -5.17 -7.69
C ILE A 56 5.34 -3.78 -7.04
N PHE A 57 6.43 -3.48 -6.33
CA PHE A 57 6.64 -2.17 -5.71
C PHE A 57 6.60 -1.05 -6.75
N GLU A 58 7.28 -1.23 -7.87
CA GLU A 58 7.35 -0.24 -8.95
C GLU A 58 5.98 -0.05 -9.65
N TYR A 59 5.22 -1.13 -9.85
CA TYR A 59 3.86 -1.03 -10.40
C TYR A 59 2.90 -0.28 -9.47
N GLU A 60 2.93 -0.56 -8.17
CA GLU A 60 2.10 0.17 -7.20
C GLU A 60 2.50 1.65 -7.12
N LEU A 61 3.81 1.95 -7.14
CA LEU A 61 4.30 3.32 -7.09
C LEU A 61 4.02 4.10 -8.37
N SER A 62 4.09 3.47 -9.54
CA SER A 62 3.80 4.15 -10.81
C SER A 62 2.35 4.60 -10.92
N SER A 63 1.44 3.88 -10.26
CA SER A 63 0.05 4.32 -10.13
C SER A 63 -0.12 5.54 -9.21
N TRP A 64 0.87 5.88 -8.38
CA TRP A 64 0.79 6.94 -7.36
C TRP A 64 1.62 8.17 -7.74
N ASP A 65 2.83 7.98 -8.26
CA ASP A 65 3.72 9.04 -8.73
C ASP A 65 4.52 8.54 -9.95
N GLU A 66 4.38 9.24 -11.06
CA GLU A 66 5.10 8.95 -12.31
C GLU A 66 6.59 9.33 -12.25
N HIS A 67 7.03 10.09 -11.23
CA HIS A 67 8.40 10.54 -11.08
C HIS A 67 9.21 9.54 -10.23
N GLU A 68 9.89 8.61 -10.89
CA GLU A 68 10.72 7.58 -10.24
C GLU A 68 11.82 8.14 -9.30
N GLU A 69 12.23 9.41 -9.49
CA GLU A 69 13.19 10.08 -8.62
C GLU A 69 12.69 10.29 -7.18
N ASN A 70 11.37 10.32 -6.99
CA ASN A 70 10.74 10.46 -5.68
C ASN A 70 10.53 9.12 -4.98
N TRP A 71 10.75 8.00 -5.68
CA TRP A 71 10.48 6.68 -5.15
C TRP A 71 11.54 6.29 -4.10
N PRO A 72 11.17 5.48 -3.10
CA PRO A 72 12.14 4.93 -2.16
C PRO A 72 13.23 4.14 -2.91
N ALA A 73 14.48 4.46 -2.62
CA ALA A 73 15.63 3.77 -3.20
C ALA A 73 15.77 2.32 -2.70
N ASP A 74 15.28 2.04 -1.49
CA ASP A 74 15.21 0.67 -0.93
C ASP A 74 13.85 0.05 -1.25
N ARG A 75 13.83 -0.82 -2.26
CA ARG A 75 12.67 -1.65 -2.65
C ARG A 75 12.89 -3.13 -2.31
N SER A 76 13.69 -3.40 -1.28
CA SER A 76 13.88 -4.76 -0.79
C SER A 76 12.58 -5.35 -0.25
N TYR A 77 12.52 -6.68 -0.14
CA TYR A 77 11.38 -7.36 0.47
C TYR A 77 11.09 -6.91 1.91
N GLU A 78 12.11 -6.45 2.63
CA GLU A 78 11.92 -5.89 3.98
C GLU A 78 11.21 -4.54 3.95
N ALA A 79 11.50 -3.69 2.97
CA ALA A 79 10.76 -2.46 2.73
C ALA A 79 9.34 -2.78 2.25
N PHE A 80 9.18 -3.71 1.30
CA PHE A 80 7.88 -4.13 0.77
C PHE A 80 6.89 -4.50 1.88
N LYS A 81 7.29 -5.38 2.81
CA LYS A 81 6.44 -5.79 3.95
C LYS A 81 6.11 -4.69 4.97
N LYS A 82 6.80 -3.54 4.91
CA LYS A 82 6.50 -2.38 5.77
C LYS A 82 5.53 -1.42 5.10
N TRP A 83 5.52 -1.41 3.77
CA TRP A 83 4.72 -0.50 2.95
C TRP A 83 3.38 -1.13 2.54
N PHE A 84 3.38 -2.44 2.29
CA PHE A 84 2.24 -3.16 1.76
C PHE A 84 1.87 -4.33 2.66
N ASP A 85 0.57 -4.49 2.87
CA ASP A 85 -0.04 -5.76 3.27
C ASP A 85 -0.40 -6.54 2.01
N PHE A 86 -0.18 -7.85 2.01
CA PHE A 86 -0.55 -8.72 0.89
C PHE A 86 -1.10 -10.05 1.41
N GLU A 87 -1.98 -10.67 0.62
CA GLU A 87 -2.54 -12.00 0.87
C GLU A 87 -2.33 -12.87 -0.37
N ILE A 88 -2.03 -14.15 -0.16
CA ILE A 88 -1.89 -15.13 -1.23
C ILE A 88 -3.10 -16.06 -1.19
N HIS A 89 -3.83 -16.14 -2.29
CA HIS A 89 -4.96 -17.05 -2.47
C HIS A 89 -4.52 -18.30 -3.23
N ASP A 90 -5.04 -19.47 -2.84
CA ASP A 90 -4.68 -20.76 -3.44
C ASP A 90 -5.27 -20.96 -4.84
N MET A 91 -6.39 -20.31 -5.13
CA MET A 91 -7.10 -20.49 -6.38
C MET A 91 -7.75 -19.19 -6.86
N VAL A 92 -7.53 -18.89 -8.14
CA VAL A 92 -8.24 -17.85 -8.88
C VAL A 92 -8.94 -18.52 -10.05
N VAL A 93 -10.25 -18.28 -10.18
CA VAL A 93 -11.06 -18.84 -11.26
C VAL A 93 -11.43 -17.72 -12.20
N ASP A 94 -10.88 -17.77 -13.41
CA ASP A 94 -11.31 -16.89 -14.50
C ASP A 94 -12.66 -17.37 -15.06
N LEU A 95 -13.60 -16.43 -15.16
CA LEU A 95 -14.94 -16.67 -15.71
C LEU A 95 -15.07 -16.13 -17.15
N CYS A 96 -14.04 -15.46 -17.67
CA CYS A 96 -14.01 -14.92 -19.01
C CYS A 96 -13.59 -16.00 -20.03
N GLU A 97 -14.14 -15.90 -21.23
CA GLU A 97 -13.77 -16.77 -22.37
C GLU A 97 -12.66 -16.15 -23.23
N ILE A 98 -12.13 -14.99 -22.85
CA ILE A 98 -11.10 -14.24 -23.58
C ILE A 98 -9.74 -14.52 -22.94
N GLU A 99 -8.69 -14.63 -23.75
CA GLU A 99 -7.33 -14.81 -23.25
C GLU A 99 -6.87 -13.59 -22.42
N ILE A 100 -6.17 -13.86 -21.31
CA ILE A 100 -5.57 -12.83 -20.46
C ILE A 100 -4.23 -12.42 -21.08
N ASP A 101 -4.13 -11.15 -21.50
CA ASP A 101 -2.88 -10.57 -21.96
C ASP A 101 -2.06 -10.04 -20.77
N ARG A 102 -0.73 -10.03 -20.90
CA ARG A 102 0.16 -9.56 -19.84
C ARG A 102 0.41 -8.08 -20.04
N GLU A 103 0.16 -7.26 -19.03
CA GLU A 103 0.61 -5.87 -19.06
C GLU A 103 2.14 -5.80 -19.10
N GLU A 104 2.67 -5.05 -20.07
CA GLU A 104 4.08 -4.70 -20.15
C GLU A 104 4.38 -3.59 -19.12
N VAL A 105 5.44 -3.79 -18.34
CA VAL A 105 5.93 -2.84 -17.31
C VAL A 105 6.92 -1.85 -17.93
#